data_AF-A0A940ET67-F1
#
_entry.id   AF-A0A940ET67-F1
#
_cell.length_a   1.000
_cell.length_b   1.000
_cell.length_c   1.000
_cell.angle_alpha   90.00
_cell.angle_beta   90.00
_cell.angle_gamma   90.00
#
_symmetry.space_group_name_H-M   'P 1'
#
loop_
_entity.id
_entity.type
_entity.pdbx_description
1 polymer ?
#
loop_
_entity_poly.entity_id
_entity_poly.type
_entity_poly.pdbx_seq_one_letter_code
_entity_poly.pdbx_strand_id
1 'polypeptide(L)'
;MKKSPSRTGRAAACYELLDVLSRRKLPVVCCVPEDIHKILALRSAALLEAQTDPAIVLRNGERRIERAVVTGITAEGRAACMAYNATAVPAWRR
;
A
#
# COMPACT_ATOMS: atom_id res chain seq x y z
N MET A 1 -14.10 1.42 22.49
CA MET A 1 -14.07 2.53 21.52
C MET A 1 -13.00 2.23 20.47
N LYS A 2 -13.37 1.84 19.24
CA LYS A 2 -12.39 1.61 18.16
C LYS A 2 -12.06 2.98 17.55
N LYS A 3 -10.91 3.57 17.90
CA LYS A 3 -10.44 4.82 17.29
C LYS A 3 -10.24 4.57 15.80
N SER A 4 -11.06 5.21 14.96
CA SER A 4 -10.84 5.26 13.52
C SER A 4 -9.43 5.84 13.28
N PRO A 5 -8.59 5.20 12.45
CA PRO A 5 -7.26 5.72 12.20
C PRO A 5 -7.38 7.11 11.55
N SER A 6 -6.64 8.08 12.10
CA SER A 6 -6.56 9.43 11.54
C SER A 6 -6.13 9.38 10.08
N ARG A 7 -6.47 10.40 9.29
CA ARG A 7 -6.04 10.50 7.87
C ARG A 7 -4.52 10.32 7.73
N THR A 8 -3.76 10.86 8.67
CA THR A 8 -2.30 10.69 8.78
C THR A 8 -1.91 9.23 9.04
N GLY A 9 -2.60 8.52 9.94
CA GLY A 9 -2.33 7.10 10.21
C GLY A 9 -2.62 6.19 9.00
N ARG A 10 -3.65 6.50 8.21
CA ARG A 10 -3.93 5.76 6.97
C ARG A 10 -2.87 5.98 5.89
N ALA A 11 -2.37 7.21 5.75
CA ALA A 11 -1.28 7.52 4.83
C ALA A 11 0.02 6.82 5.25
N ALA A 12 0.36 6.86 6.55
CA ALA A 12 1.53 6.17 7.10
C ALA A 12 1.49 4.65 6.78
N ALA A 13 0.35 4.00 7.03
CA ALA A 13 0.19 2.57 6.73
C ALA A 13 0.36 2.21 5.24
N CYS A 14 0.06 3.14 4.32
CA CYS A 14 0.30 2.94 2.89
C CYS A 14 1.81 3.02 2.58
N TYR A 15 2.52 4.00 3.14
CA TYR A 15 3.97 4.12 2.94
C TYR A 15 4.76 3.00 3.62
N GLU A 16 4.29 2.49 4.76
CA GLU A 16 4.85 1.27 5.38
C GLU A 16 4.74 0.07 4.44
N LEU A 17 3.56 -0.14 3.82
CA LEU A 17 3.40 -1.21 2.83
C LEU A 17 4.30 -1.00 1.61
N LEU A 18 4.44 0.25 1.14
CA LEU A 18 5.33 0.59 0.03
C LEU A 18 6.80 0.27 0.36
N ASP A 19 7.27 0.59 1.57
CA ASP A 19 8.62 0.25 2.02
C ASP A 19 8.84 -1.27 2.06
N VAL A 20 7.87 -2.02 2.62
CA VAL A 20 7.91 -3.49 2.62
C VAL A 20 7.97 -4.06 1.20
N LEU A 21 7.16 -3.55 0.27
CA LEU A 21 7.15 -4.00 -1.11
C LEU A 21 8.45 -3.67 -1.84
N SER A 22 9.09 -2.53 -1.53
CA SER A 22 10.34 -2.10 -2.17
C SER A 22 11.53 -3.01 -1.89
N ARG A 23 11.45 -3.79 -0.81
CA ARG A 23 12.49 -4.74 -0.38
C ARG A 23 12.23 -6.17 -0.86
N ARG A 24 11.09 -6.43 -1.51
CA ARG A 24 10.71 -7.77 -2.00
C ARG A 24 11.08 -7.94 -3.47
N LYS A 25 11.29 -9.19 -3.89
CA LYS A 25 11.32 -9.54 -5.31
C LYS A 25 9.91 -9.46 -5.88
N LEU A 26 9.74 -8.72 -6.96
CA LEU A 26 8.49 -8.61 -7.71
C LEU A 26 8.41 -9.70 -8.78
N PRO A 27 7.21 -10.19 -9.14
CA PRO A 27 5.91 -9.74 -8.65
C PRO A 27 5.54 -10.26 -7.24
N VAL A 28 4.73 -9.50 -6.51
CA VAL A 28 4.20 -9.88 -5.19
C VAL A 28 2.68 -10.03 -5.26
N VAL A 29 2.18 -11.19 -4.85
CA VAL A 29 0.74 -11.48 -4.75
C VAL A 29 0.24 -11.12 -3.35
N CYS A 30 -0.88 -10.42 -3.28
CA CYS A 30 -1.54 -10.01 -2.04
C CYS A 30 -3.02 -10.38 -2.09
N CYS A 31 -3.49 -11.09 -1.06
CA CYS A 31 -4.89 -11.51 -0.92
C CYS A 31 -5.57 -10.94 0.34
N VAL A 32 -4.84 -10.13 1.13
CA VAL A 32 -5.33 -9.54 2.38
C VAL A 32 -6.11 -8.26 2.04
N PRO A 33 -7.41 -8.15 2.40
CA PRO A 33 -8.25 -7.01 2.00
C PRO A 33 -7.69 -5.64 2.38
N GLU A 34 -7.14 -5.53 3.59
CA GLU A 34 -6.57 -4.29 4.11
C GLU A 34 -5.36 -3.85 3.28
N ASP A 35 -4.53 -4.79 2.85
CA ASP A 35 -3.37 -4.51 2.01
C ASP A 35 -3.77 -4.26 0.57
N ILE A 36 -4.79 -4.95 0.04
CA ILE A 36 -5.37 -4.66 -1.27
C ILE A 36 -5.86 -3.22 -1.33
N HIS A 37 -6.56 -2.72 -0.30
CA HIS A 37 -6.97 -1.32 -0.24
C HIS A 37 -5.80 -0.34 -0.25
N LYS A 38 -4.71 -0.65 0.45
CA LYS A 38 -3.48 0.17 0.41
C LYS A 38 -2.81 0.11 -0.96
N ILE A 39 -2.74 -1.06 -1.60
CA ILE A 39 -2.20 -1.23 -2.96
C ILE A 39 -3.01 -0.42 -3.96
N LEU A 40 -4.34 -0.44 -3.87
CA LEU A 40 -5.21 0.38 -4.71
C LEU A 40 -4.95 1.88 -4.51
N ALA A 41 -4.79 2.32 -3.26
CA ALA A 41 -4.46 3.71 -2.95
C ALA A 41 -3.10 4.12 -3.53
N LEU A 42 -2.05 3.30 -3.32
CA LEU A 42 -0.70 3.54 -3.85
C LEU A 42 -0.67 3.54 -5.39
N ARG A 43 -1.41 2.62 -6.04
CA ARG A 43 -1.56 2.58 -7.49
C ARG A 43 -2.27 3.82 -8.00
N SER A 44 -3.35 4.26 -7.34
CA SER A 44 -4.07 5.49 -7.72
C SER A 44 -3.21 6.75 -7.58
N ALA A 45 -2.23 6.72 -6.67
CA ALA A 45 -1.22 7.76 -6.49
C ALA A 45 0.01 7.61 -7.41
N ALA A 46 -0.01 6.67 -8.36
CA ALA A 46 1.09 6.38 -9.30
C ALA A 46 2.43 6.01 -8.60
N LEU A 47 2.38 5.44 -7.39
CA LEU A 47 3.58 5.01 -6.65
C LEU A 47 3.98 3.56 -6.95
N LEU A 48 3.07 2.76 -7.49
CA LEU A 48 3.35 1.39 -7.88
C LEU A 48 2.52 0.95 -9.09
N GLU A 49 2.95 -0.15 -9.69
CA GLU A 49 2.23 -0.86 -10.72
C GLU A 49 1.62 -2.13 -10.11
N ALA A 50 0.31 -2.28 -10.25
CA ALA A 50 -0.38 -3.48 -9.80
C ALA A 50 -1.56 -3.84 -10.72
N GLN A 51 -1.78 -5.14 -10.84
CA GLN A 51 -2.96 -5.74 -11.44
C GLN A 51 -3.88 -6.24 -10.33
N THR A 52 -5.19 -6.19 -10.55
CA THR A 52 -6.17 -6.68 -9.58
C THR A 52 -7.18 -7.57 -10.28
N ASP A 53 -7.62 -8.61 -9.59
CA ASP A 53 -8.75 -9.40 -10.06
C ASP A 53 -10.02 -8.51 -10.09
N PRO A 54 -11.02 -8.86 -10.91
CA PRO A 54 -12.31 -8.17 -10.92
C PRO A 54 -12.94 -8.14 -9.52
N ALA A 55 -13.62 -7.05 -9.19
CA ALA A 55 -14.36 -6.97 -7.93
C ALA A 55 -15.55 -7.93 -7.95
N ILE A 56 -15.68 -8.75 -6.92
CA ILE A 56 -16.84 -9.61 -6.69
C ILE A 56 -17.85 -8.88 -5.80
N VAL A 57 -19.14 -9.18 -6.00
CA VAL A 57 -20.23 -8.68 -5.16
C VAL A 57 -20.67 -9.82 -4.24
N LEU A 58 -20.51 -9.60 -2.93
CA LEU A 58 -20.95 -10.55 -1.92
C LEU A 58 -22.47 -10.48 -1.73
N ARG A 59 -23.04 -11.52 -1.11
CA ARG A 59 -24.50 -11.61 -0.85
C ARG A 59 -25.04 -10.47 0.03
N ASN A 60 -24.17 -9.84 0.83
CA ASN A 60 -24.48 -8.67 1.65
C ASN A 60 -24.41 -7.34 0.86
N GLY A 61 -24.13 -7.38 -0.46
CA GLY A 61 -23.96 -6.22 -1.32
C GLY A 61 -22.57 -5.58 -1.29
N GLU A 62 -21.64 -6.09 -0.48
CA GLU A 62 -20.28 -5.58 -0.38
C GLU A 62 -19.47 -5.93 -1.64
N ARG A 63 -18.71 -4.96 -2.15
CA ARG A 63 -17.78 -5.17 -3.27
C ARG A 63 -16.38 -5.40 -2.72
N ARG A 64 -15.75 -6.51 -3.12
CA ARG A 64 -14.40 -6.85 -2.68
C ARG A 64 -13.55 -7.30 -3.86
N ILE A 65 -12.28 -6.92 -3.84
CA ILE A 65 -11.24 -7.49 -4.69
C ILE A 65 -10.54 -8.58 -3.88
N GLU A 66 -10.42 -9.78 -4.44
CA GLU A 66 -9.84 -10.93 -3.72
C GLU A 66 -8.32 -10.99 -3.81
N ARG A 67 -7.74 -10.41 -4.88
CA ARG A 67 -6.32 -10.49 -5.15
C ARG A 67 -5.79 -9.25 -5.88
N ALA A 68 -4.60 -8.82 -5.48
CA ALA A 68 -3.79 -7.84 -6.17
C ALA A 68 -2.37 -8.41 -6.41
N VAL A 69 -1.79 -8.11 -7.57
CA VAL A 69 -0.44 -8.50 -7.96
C VAL A 69 0.36 -7.23 -8.22
N VAL A 70 1.32 -6.92 -7.36
CA VAL A 70 2.23 -5.79 -7.54
C VAL A 70 3.36 -6.24 -8.48
N THR A 71 3.49 -5.57 -9.62
CA THR A 71 4.46 -5.91 -10.68
C THR A 71 5.67 -4.99 -10.68
N GLY A 72 5.51 -3.77 -10.18
CA GLY A 72 6.54 -2.73 -10.22
C GLY A 72 6.34 -1.68 -9.14
N ILE A 73 7.42 -0.97 -8.79
CA ILE A 73 7.37 0.29 -8.05
C ILE A 73 7.88 1.38 -8.99
N THR A 74 7.18 2.50 -9.05
CA THR A 74 7.55 3.61 -9.95
C THR A 74 8.75 4.38 -9.39
N ALA A 75 9.31 5.32 -10.16
CA ALA A 75 10.38 6.18 -9.67
C ALA A 75 9.89 7.05 -8.51
N GLU A 76 8.66 7.55 -8.61
CA GLU A 76 7.95 8.35 -7.62
C GLU A 76 7.71 7.53 -6.34
N GLY A 77 7.31 6.26 -6.49
CA GLY A 77 7.17 5.33 -5.37
C GLY A 77 8.48 5.12 -4.60
N ARG A 78 9.59 4.95 -5.32
CA ARG A 78 10.92 4.84 -4.69
C ARG A 78 11.32 6.13 -3.98
N ALA A 79 11.09 7.29 -4.61
CA ALA A 79 11.36 8.58 -3.99
C ALA A 79 10.54 8.80 -2.72
N ALA A 80 9.24 8.48 -2.75
CA ALA A 80 8.36 8.55 -1.59
C ALA A 80 8.79 7.61 -0.46
N CYS A 81 9.24 6.39 -0.80
CA CYS A 81 9.80 5.44 0.16
C CYS A 81 11.06 5.98 0.86
N MET A 82 11.98 6.59 0.09
CA MET A 82 13.19 7.21 0.66
C MET A 82 12.83 8.39 1.57
N ALA A 83 11.91 9.25 1.16
CA ALA A 83 11.46 10.38 1.97
C ALA A 83 10.79 9.92 3.27
N TYR A 84 9.90 8.93 3.19
CA TYR A 84 9.26 8.32 4.36
C TYR A 84 10.30 7.78 5.33
N ASN A 85 11.27 6.98 4.85
CA ASN A 85 12.33 6.43 5.67
C ASN A 85 13.23 7.52 6.30
N ALA A 86 13.53 8.60 5.57
CA ALA A 86 14.31 9.72 6.10
C ALA A 86 13.58 10.48 7.23
N THR A 87 12.25 10.54 7.19
CA THR A 87 11.41 11.12 8.25
C THR A 87 11.10 10.15 9.39
N ALA A 88 11.16 8.85 9.13
CA ALA A 88 10.91 7.80 10.12
C ALA A 88 12.13 7.51 11.01
N VAL A 89 13.34 7.91 10.61
CA VAL A 89 14.53 7.88 11.47
C VAL A 89 14.46 9.04 12.46
N PRO A 90 14.42 8.79 13.78
CA PRO A 90 14.38 9.87 14.76
C PRO A 90 15.71 10.64 14.76
N ALA A 91 15.61 11.97 14.84
CA ALA A 91 16.69 12.94 14.65
C ALA A 91 17.91 12.81 15.58
N TRP A 92 17.91 11.87 16.54
CA TRP A 92 19.04 11.64 17.47
C TRP A 92 20.06 10.61 16.97
N ARG A 93 19.87 10.01 15.79
CA ARG A 93 20.85 9.12 15.12
C ARG A 93 21.43 9.72 13.83
N ARG A 94 21.75 11.01 13.83
CA ARG A 94 22.48 11.68 12.75
C ARG A 94 23.75 12.30 13.29
#